data_AF-A0A1V0QXK5-F1
#
_entry.id   AF-A0A1V0QXK5-F1
#
_cell.length_a   1.000
_cell.length_b   1.000
_cell.length_c   1.000
_cell.angle_alpha   90.00
_cell.angle_beta   90.00
_cell.angle_gamma   90.00
#
_symmetry.space_group_name_H-M   'P 1'
#
loop_
_entity.id
_entity.type
_entity.pdbx_description
1 polymer ?
#
loop_
_entity_poly.entity_id
_entity_poly.type
_entity_poly.pdbx_seq_one_letter_code
_entity_poly.pdbx_strand_id
1 'polypeptide(L)'
;MVLGGSVPVPSTTFGEELRKRRLQAGWSLTELSGAVHYSKAQLSKVERGLKAPGQDLVRLCDAALGADGALTALVTTSSDTTPAEPAPSEVSEEHWMLELSPEGRSSFRPLSRRSLLGAGTASLMTWRSDGTGPLSPAAGAGMLDASRSLFTHYRRLGQSVEPGLLLPVLIAQTHTLRELSLQADAHNRRELLALGSRYAEYVGWLVQETGNDQAALWWTQRAVDLAAAGGDRALAGYALVRRALVTLYRDDAEQTIALARRAQDVGLPHRIRGLAAQREAQGHALAGDRDSCMRALDRARALLDDHEDGSGEPVIGTMHLPDSVGMVTGWCLVDLGRPREAAEQLDRQLALIGPDAVRTQVRYGVRRALAYASDGEIDHACALTTPLLDGVAAVRSATVTTDLRRLARALARHAHHPSVRLLAPRLGALTHLPIS
;
A
#
# COMPACT_ATOMS: atom_id res chain seq x y z
N MET A 1 -1.86 -17.01 -3.71
CA MET A 1 -1.36 -17.67 -2.49
C MET A 1 -2.10 -17.06 -1.32
N VAL A 2 -2.77 -17.86 -0.50
CA VAL A 2 -3.57 -17.38 0.64
C VAL A 2 -2.64 -16.56 1.55
N LEU A 3 -2.95 -15.28 1.76
CA LEU A 3 -2.33 -14.50 2.83
C LEU A 3 -2.77 -15.15 4.14
N GLY A 4 -1.97 -16.09 4.63
CA GLY A 4 -2.12 -16.72 5.92
C GLY A 4 -1.83 -15.71 7.01
N GLY A 5 -2.81 -14.88 7.33
CA GLY A 5 -2.83 -14.22 8.63
C GLY A 5 -2.89 -15.33 9.68
N SER A 6 -1.98 -15.31 10.66
CA SER A 6 -2.00 -16.24 11.78
C SER A 6 -3.42 -16.27 12.35
N VAL A 7 -4.04 -17.44 12.43
CA VAL A 7 -5.36 -17.58 13.07
C VAL A 7 -5.18 -17.08 14.51
N PRO A 8 -5.90 -16.04 14.94
CA PRO A 8 -5.69 -15.48 16.27
C PRO A 8 -6.01 -16.55 17.32
N VAL A 9 -5.04 -16.83 18.19
CA VAL A 9 -5.11 -17.86 19.23
C VAL A 9 -5.59 -17.22 20.54
N PRO A 10 -6.48 -17.86 21.32
CA PRO A 10 -6.85 -17.33 22.62
C PRO A 10 -5.62 -17.18 23.54
N SER A 11 -5.47 -16.01 24.16
CA SER A 11 -4.35 -15.70 25.06
C SER A 11 -4.90 -15.36 26.45
N THR A 12 -4.50 -16.12 27.46
CA THR A 12 -4.81 -15.84 28.86
C THR A 12 -4.11 -14.57 29.33
N THR A 13 -2.85 -14.37 28.94
CA THR A 13 -2.05 -13.18 29.27
C THR A 13 -2.70 -11.89 28.77
N PHE A 14 -3.19 -11.88 27.51
CA PHE A 14 -3.93 -10.73 26.99
C PHE A 14 -5.21 -10.46 27.78
N GLY A 15 -6.00 -11.52 28.04
CA GLY A 15 -7.26 -11.40 28.76
C GLY A 15 -7.11 -10.85 30.18
N GLU A 16 -6.08 -11.32 30.89
CA GLU A 16 -5.73 -10.86 32.24
C GLU A 16 -5.29 -9.39 32.27
N GLU A 17 -4.41 -8.98 31.35
CA GLU A 17 -3.94 -7.60 31.28
C GLU A 17 -5.06 -6.64 30.86
N LEU A 18 -5.91 -7.03 29.90
CA LEU A 18 -7.10 -6.26 29.52
C LEU A 18 -8.02 -6.04 30.73
N ARG A 19 -8.32 -7.11 31.47
CA ARG A 19 -9.17 -7.05 32.67
C ARG A 19 -8.54 -6.16 33.75
N LYS A 20 -7.25 -6.30 34.00
CA LYS A 20 -6.50 -5.50 34.97
C LYS A 20 -6.57 -4.02 34.65
N ARG A 21 -6.26 -3.62 33.41
CA ARG A 21 -6.31 -2.22 32.97
C ARG A 21 -7.71 -1.65 33.03
N ARG A 22 -8.73 -2.40 32.59
CA ARG A 22 -10.12 -1.98 32.71
C ARG A 22 -10.52 -1.70 34.16
N LEU A 23 -10.14 -2.58 35.10
CA LEU A 23 -10.44 -2.39 36.52
C LEU A 23 -9.66 -1.21 37.13
N GLN A 24 -8.40 -1.00 36.72
CA GLN A 24 -7.60 0.16 37.15
C GLN A 24 -8.17 1.49 36.64
N ALA A 25 -8.74 1.50 35.43
CA ALA A 25 -9.48 2.64 34.90
C ALA A 25 -10.85 2.86 35.56
N GLY A 26 -11.27 1.97 36.48
CA GLY A 26 -12.57 2.02 37.14
C GLY A 26 -13.75 1.63 36.26
N TRP A 27 -13.51 1.01 35.10
CA TRP A 27 -14.54 0.71 34.13
C TRP A 27 -15.18 -0.67 34.34
N SER A 28 -16.49 -0.72 34.23
CA SER A 28 -17.27 -1.93 34.05
C SER A 28 -17.09 -2.49 32.63
N LEU A 29 -17.43 -3.78 32.45
CA LEU A 29 -17.49 -4.36 31.11
C LEU A 29 -18.54 -3.68 30.21
N THR A 30 -19.57 -3.06 30.79
CA THR A 30 -20.60 -2.34 30.02
C THR A 30 -20.05 -1.02 29.50
N GLU A 31 -19.27 -0.29 30.30
CA GLU A 31 -18.61 0.95 29.86
C GLU A 31 -17.57 0.67 28.77
N LEU A 32 -16.72 -0.35 28.96
CA LEU A 32 -15.79 -0.75 27.90
C LEU A 32 -16.53 -1.18 26.63
N SER A 33 -17.62 -1.94 26.76
CA SER A 33 -18.48 -2.36 25.64
C SER A 33 -19.01 -1.17 24.84
N GLY A 34 -19.45 -0.11 25.53
CA GLY A 34 -19.88 1.14 24.91
C GLY A 34 -18.73 1.86 24.20
N ALA A 35 -17.57 1.97 24.85
CA ALA A 35 -16.42 2.70 24.33
C ALA A 35 -15.79 2.08 23.07
N VAL A 36 -15.79 0.74 22.95
CA VAL A 36 -15.18 0.05 21.80
C VAL A 36 -16.20 -0.50 20.79
N HIS A 37 -17.49 -0.26 21.01
CA HIS A 37 -18.58 -0.77 20.18
C HIS A 37 -18.52 -2.30 19.93
N TYR A 38 -18.15 -3.07 20.96
CA TYR A 38 -18.20 -4.53 20.96
C TYR A 38 -19.15 -5.03 22.04
N SER A 39 -19.78 -6.18 21.84
CA SER A 39 -20.68 -6.75 22.83
C SER A 39 -19.96 -7.15 24.13
N LYS A 40 -20.61 -6.90 25.27
CA LYS A 40 -20.17 -7.36 26.60
C LYS A 40 -19.85 -8.86 26.63
N ALA A 41 -20.66 -9.68 25.96
CA ALA A 41 -20.45 -11.12 25.89
C ALA A 41 -19.15 -11.49 25.17
N GLN A 42 -18.79 -10.76 24.12
CA GLN A 42 -17.51 -10.95 23.43
C GLN A 42 -16.33 -10.52 24.30
N LEU A 43 -16.38 -9.33 24.90
CA LEU A 43 -15.33 -8.83 25.79
C LEU A 43 -15.10 -9.78 26.98
N SER A 44 -16.17 -10.30 27.59
CA SER A 44 -16.09 -11.28 28.67
C SER A 44 -15.43 -12.60 28.25
N LYS A 45 -15.61 -13.05 27.00
CA LYS A 45 -14.91 -14.24 26.48
C LYS A 45 -13.43 -13.96 26.26
N VAL A 46 -13.08 -12.76 25.79
CA VAL A 46 -11.69 -12.34 25.57
C VAL A 46 -10.95 -12.21 26.91
N GLU A 47 -11.52 -11.54 27.91
CA GLU A 47 -10.90 -11.41 29.25
C GLU A 47 -10.67 -12.76 29.95
N ARG A 48 -11.44 -13.79 29.60
CA ARG A 48 -11.30 -15.15 30.14
C ARG A 48 -10.40 -16.04 29.28
N GLY A 49 -9.79 -15.52 28.21
CA GLY A 49 -8.97 -16.31 27.29
C GLY A 49 -9.76 -17.36 26.51
N LEU A 50 -11.09 -17.23 26.39
CA LEU A 50 -11.95 -18.18 25.66
C LEU A 50 -12.12 -17.83 24.19
N LYS A 51 -11.77 -16.60 23.79
CA LYS A 51 -11.83 -16.12 22.42
C LYS A 51 -10.63 -15.24 22.15
N ALA A 52 -9.96 -15.46 21.03
CA ALA A 52 -8.87 -14.60 20.61
C ALA A 52 -9.39 -13.20 20.21
N PRO A 53 -8.72 -12.12 20.64
CA PRO A 53 -9.07 -10.79 20.18
C PRO A 53 -8.62 -10.62 18.72
N GLY A 54 -9.46 -9.99 17.89
CA GLY A 54 -9.01 -9.51 16.58
C GLY A 54 -8.19 -8.22 16.75
N GLN A 55 -7.27 -7.92 15.83
CA GLN A 55 -6.43 -6.72 15.88
C GLN A 55 -7.23 -5.41 16.08
N ASP A 56 -8.37 -5.25 15.40
CA ASP A 56 -9.20 -4.05 15.55
C ASP A 56 -9.72 -3.90 17.01
N LEU A 57 -10.10 -5.01 17.66
CA LEU A 57 -10.51 -4.99 19.07
C LEU A 57 -9.34 -4.63 19.98
N VAL A 58 -8.14 -5.16 19.71
CA VAL A 58 -6.93 -4.85 20.47
C VAL A 58 -6.64 -3.35 20.42
N ARG A 59 -6.60 -2.77 19.21
CA ARG A 59 -6.34 -1.35 18.99
C ARG A 59 -7.36 -0.46 19.71
N LEU A 60 -8.64 -0.80 19.63
CA LEU A 60 -9.71 -0.04 20.29
C LEU A 60 -9.61 -0.13 21.83
N CYS A 61 -9.33 -1.31 22.39
CA CYS A 61 -9.12 -1.45 23.83
C CYS A 61 -7.86 -0.73 24.31
N ASP A 62 -6.78 -0.79 23.53
CA ASP A 62 -5.50 -0.12 23.85
C ASP A 62 -5.71 1.40 23.94
N ALA A 63 -6.37 1.98 22.94
CA ALA A 63 -6.72 3.39 22.92
C ALA A 63 -7.69 3.79 24.04
N ALA A 64 -8.77 3.01 24.24
CA ALA A 64 -9.80 3.33 25.22
C ALA A 64 -9.29 3.29 26.67
N LEU A 65 -8.31 2.44 26.95
CA LEU A 65 -7.72 2.27 28.28
C LEU A 65 -6.40 3.03 28.47
N GLY A 66 -5.96 3.82 27.47
CA GLY A 66 -4.69 4.55 27.52
C GLY A 66 -3.50 3.61 27.73
N ALA A 67 -3.43 2.53 26.96
CA ALA A 67 -2.44 1.48 27.14
C ALA A 67 -1.14 1.69 26.35
N ASP A 68 -1.09 2.69 25.46
CA ASP A 68 0.09 3.13 24.71
C ASP A 68 0.85 1.98 24.04
N GLY A 69 0.10 1.08 23.39
CA GLY A 69 0.63 -0.08 22.68
C GLY A 69 0.90 -1.31 23.54
N ALA A 70 0.71 -1.24 24.86
CA ALA A 70 0.98 -2.37 25.74
C ALA A 70 0.05 -3.57 25.48
N LEU A 71 -1.22 -3.35 25.12
CA LEU A 71 -2.12 -4.45 24.75
C LEU A 71 -1.81 -4.96 23.34
N THR A 72 -1.38 -4.08 22.44
CA THR A 72 -0.93 -4.44 21.09
C THR A 72 0.29 -5.37 21.12
N ALA A 73 1.30 -5.03 21.93
CA ALA A 73 2.54 -5.80 22.05
C ALA A 73 2.31 -7.27 22.46
N LEU A 74 1.32 -7.54 23.33
CA LEU A 74 1.00 -8.89 23.81
C LEU A 74 0.49 -9.83 22.70
N VAL A 75 -0.10 -9.28 21.63
CA VAL A 75 -0.60 -10.06 20.51
C VAL A 75 0.50 -10.27 19.46
N THR A 76 1.38 -9.28 19.27
CA THR A 76 2.51 -9.37 18.31
C THR A 76 3.53 -10.43 18.72
N THR A 77 3.91 -10.50 20.00
CA THR A 77 4.86 -11.51 20.52
C THR A 77 4.36 -12.96 20.42
N SER A 78 3.06 -13.17 20.20
CA SER A 78 2.48 -14.51 20.04
C SER A 78 2.50 -15.02 18.60
N SER A 79 2.85 -14.17 17.62
CA SER A 79 2.77 -14.45 16.18
C SER A 79 4.13 -14.58 15.48
N ASP A 80 5.23 -14.74 16.23
CA ASP A 80 6.60 -14.89 15.71
C ASP A 80 6.78 -16.21 14.93
N THR A 81 6.27 -16.24 13.71
CA THR A 81 6.95 -16.90 12.60
C THR A 81 7.81 -15.85 11.95
N THR A 82 9.12 -15.87 12.26
CA THR A 82 10.14 -15.15 11.50
C THR A 82 9.88 -15.38 10.01
N PRO A 83 9.56 -14.35 9.23
CA PRO A 83 9.50 -14.51 7.78
C PRO A 83 10.92 -14.81 7.33
N ALA A 84 11.16 -16.04 6.87
CA ALA A 84 12.37 -16.35 6.15
C ALA A 84 12.53 -15.30 5.06
N GLU A 85 13.69 -14.66 5.02
CA GLU A 85 14.09 -13.84 3.88
C GLU A 85 13.80 -14.68 2.64
N PRO A 86 12.94 -14.21 1.72
CA PRO A 86 12.63 -15.01 0.54
C PRO A 86 13.97 -15.28 -0.14
N ALA A 87 14.38 -16.55 -0.14
CA ALA A 87 15.51 -17.00 -0.94
C ALA A 87 15.31 -16.41 -2.34
N PRO A 88 16.37 -15.90 -3.00
CA PRO A 88 16.24 -15.33 -4.32
C PRO A 88 15.63 -16.40 -5.23
N SER A 89 14.32 -16.31 -5.47
CA SER A 89 13.67 -17.18 -6.43
C SER A 89 14.25 -16.79 -7.78
N GLU A 90 14.67 -17.77 -8.55
CA GLU A 90 15.22 -17.66 -9.91
C GLU A 90 14.20 -17.07 -10.92
N VAL A 91 13.66 -15.89 -10.67
CA VAL A 91 13.05 -15.07 -11.71
C VAL A 91 14.23 -14.54 -12.53
N SER A 92 14.68 -15.36 -13.48
CA SER A 92 15.77 -15.01 -14.39
C SER A 92 15.36 -13.79 -15.21
N GLU A 93 16.19 -12.76 -15.12
CA GLU A 93 15.80 -11.35 -15.18
C GLU A 93 15.56 -10.69 -16.55
N GLU A 94 15.40 -11.45 -17.63
CA GLU A 94 15.51 -10.87 -18.99
C GLU A 94 14.39 -11.24 -19.96
N HIS A 95 13.46 -12.13 -19.61
CA HIS A 95 12.49 -12.66 -20.58
C HIS A 95 11.06 -12.55 -20.06
N TRP A 96 10.31 -11.64 -20.67
CA TRP A 96 8.87 -11.50 -20.50
C TRP A 96 8.17 -12.07 -21.72
N MET A 97 7.17 -12.93 -21.52
CA MET A 97 6.30 -13.39 -22.60
C MET A 97 5.10 -12.47 -22.66
N LEU A 98 4.94 -11.77 -23.78
CA LEU A 98 3.66 -11.24 -24.21
C LEU A 98 2.94 -12.34 -24.98
N GLU A 99 1.90 -12.91 -24.38
CA GLU A 99 1.01 -13.85 -25.04
C GLU A 99 -0.15 -13.06 -25.63
N LEU A 100 -0.32 -13.13 -26.95
CA LEU A 100 -1.45 -12.54 -27.68
C LEU A 100 -2.38 -13.69 -28.11
N SER A 101 -3.56 -13.76 -27.52
CA SER A 101 -4.56 -14.76 -27.92
C SER A 101 -5.26 -14.32 -29.21
N PRO A 102 -5.74 -15.26 -30.05
CA PRO A 102 -6.53 -14.96 -31.23
C PRO A 102 -7.81 -14.15 -30.92
N GLU A 103 -8.31 -14.24 -29.68
CA GLU A 103 -9.44 -13.46 -29.16
C GLU A 103 -9.04 -12.05 -28.68
N GLY A 104 -7.79 -11.63 -28.90
CA GLY A 104 -7.28 -10.31 -28.57
C GLY A 104 -6.93 -10.11 -27.09
N ARG A 105 -6.87 -11.17 -26.28
CA ARG A 105 -6.41 -11.09 -24.89
C ARG A 105 -4.89 -11.07 -24.85
N SER A 106 -4.31 -10.09 -24.16
CA SER A 106 -2.87 -10.03 -23.94
C SER A 106 -2.55 -10.40 -22.49
N SER A 107 -1.57 -11.27 -22.29
CA SER A 107 -1.04 -11.57 -20.96
C SER A 107 0.48 -11.36 -20.94
N PHE A 108 0.99 -10.76 -19.87
CA PHE A 108 2.43 -10.57 -19.65
C PHE A 108 2.86 -11.46 -18.51
N ARG A 109 3.71 -12.46 -18.81
CA ARG A 109 4.20 -13.40 -17.80
C ARG A 109 5.72 -13.34 -17.71
N PRO A 110 6.29 -13.22 -16.50
CA PRO A 110 7.73 -13.39 -16.32
C PRO A 110 8.09 -14.86 -16.61
N LEU A 111 9.11 -15.09 -17.42
CA LEU A 111 9.62 -16.43 -17.69
C LEU A 111 10.86 -16.71 -16.87
N SER A 112 10.89 -17.86 -16.21
CA SER A 112 12.15 -18.40 -15.68
C SER A 112 12.98 -19.00 -16.82
N ARG A 113 14.32 -19.02 -16.68
CA ARG A 113 15.23 -19.73 -17.61
C ARG A 113 14.82 -21.20 -17.78
N ARG A 114 14.30 -21.82 -16.72
CA ARG A 114 13.85 -23.22 -16.72
C ARG A 114 12.56 -23.42 -17.54
N SER A 115 11.65 -22.44 -17.52
CA SER A 115 10.44 -22.43 -18.35
C SER A 115 10.76 -22.27 -19.84
N LEU A 116 11.78 -21.47 -20.18
CA LEU A 116 12.28 -21.34 -21.55
C LEU A 116 12.88 -22.64 -22.09
N LEU A 117 13.62 -23.38 -21.25
CA LEU A 117 14.19 -24.67 -21.62
C LEU A 117 13.13 -25.78 -21.78
N GLY A 118 12.02 -25.68 -21.03
CA GLY A 118 10.90 -26.64 -21.11
C GLY A 118 9.92 -26.39 -22.27
N ALA A 119 9.82 -25.17 -22.78
CA ALA A 119 8.89 -24.80 -23.85
C ALA A 119 9.30 -25.28 -25.25
N GLY A 120 10.54 -25.78 -25.41
CA GLY A 120 11.09 -26.16 -26.70
C GLY A 120 11.33 -24.94 -27.61
N THR A 121 12.41 -24.96 -28.38
CA THR A 121 12.83 -23.90 -29.31
C THR A 121 11.84 -23.61 -30.45
N ALA A 122 10.65 -24.21 -30.47
CA ALA A 122 9.79 -24.33 -31.64
C ALA A 122 8.74 -23.22 -31.85
N SER A 123 8.60 -22.20 -30.99
CA SER A 123 7.59 -21.14 -31.22
C SER A 123 7.95 -19.72 -30.78
N LEU A 124 9.20 -19.45 -30.40
CA LEU A 124 9.61 -18.07 -30.09
C LEU A 124 10.06 -17.36 -31.38
N MET A 125 9.11 -16.76 -32.10
CA MET A 125 9.45 -15.71 -33.06
C MET A 125 9.91 -14.47 -32.27
N THR A 126 11.22 -14.36 -32.01
CA THR A 126 11.79 -13.15 -31.45
C THR A 126 11.86 -12.10 -32.55
N TRP A 127 11.00 -11.09 -32.49
CA TRP A 127 11.17 -9.88 -33.29
C TRP A 127 12.42 -9.15 -32.77
N ARG A 128 13.55 -9.35 -33.45
CA ARG A 128 14.75 -8.52 -33.24
C ARG A 128 14.66 -7.35 -34.21
N SER A 129 14.58 -6.14 -33.67
CA SER A 129 14.93 -4.97 -34.48
C SER A 129 16.44 -5.07 -34.69
N ASP A 130 16.86 -5.39 -35.91
CA ASP A 130 18.26 -5.20 -36.29
C ASP A 130 18.63 -3.73 -36.06
N GLY A 131 19.77 -3.53 -35.40
CA GLY A 131 20.18 -2.24 -34.84
C GLY A 131 20.20 -1.14 -35.89
N THR A 132 19.28 -0.19 -35.76
CA THR A 132 19.48 1.15 -36.29
C THR A 132 20.72 1.75 -35.63
N GLY A 133 21.56 2.44 -36.40
CA GLY A 133 22.77 3.10 -35.89
C GLY A 133 22.50 4.08 -34.73
N PRO A 134 23.54 4.67 -34.13
CA PRO A 134 23.39 5.57 -32.99
C PRO A 134 22.31 6.62 -33.23
N LEU A 135 21.43 6.80 -32.24
CA LEU A 135 20.34 7.77 -32.32
C LEU A 135 20.91 9.17 -32.42
N SER A 136 20.38 9.98 -33.32
CA SER A 136 20.73 11.41 -33.33
C SER A 136 20.27 12.05 -32.01
N PRO A 137 21.02 13.01 -31.45
CA PRO A 137 20.63 13.67 -30.21
C PRO A 137 19.22 14.28 -30.24
N ALA A 138 18.80 14.82 -31.39
CA ALA A 138 17.46 15.38 -31.59
C ALA A 138 16.35 14.31 -31.55
N ALA A 139 16.58 13.13 -32.16
CA ALA A 139 15.63 12.02 -32.09
C ALA A 139 15.52 11.46 -30.67
N GLY A 140 16.65 11.38 -29.94
CA GLY A 140 16.68 10.97 -28.54
C GLY A 140 15.88 11.91 -27.63
N ALA A 141 16.06 13.22 -27.79
CA ALA A 141 15.31 14.23 -27.04
C ALA A 141 13.80 14.17 -27.32
N GLY A 142 13.39 14.05 -28.59
CA GLY A 142 11.98 13.94 -28.96
C GLY A 142 11.31 12.68 -28.38
N MET A 143 12.02 11.55 -28.36
CA MET A 143 11.55 10.31 -27.72
C MET A 143 11.38 10.47 -26.21
N LEU A 144 12.34 11.13 -25.54
CA LEU A 144 12.30 11.39 -24.11
C LEU A 144 11.08 12.25 -23.73
N ASP A 145 10.80 13.33 -24.46
CA ASP A 145 9.66 14.22 -24.22
C ASP A 145 8.32 13.51 -24.43
N ALA A 146 8.23 12.69 -25.49
CA ALA A 146 7.06 11.87 -25.76
C ALA A 146 6.81 10.86 -24.62
N SER A 147 7.85 10.14 -24.18
CA SER A 147 7.75 9.21 -23.06
C SER A 147 7.40 9.91 -21.74
N ARG A 148 7.93 11.11 -21.46
CA ARG A 148 7.58 11.89 -20.26
C ARG A 148 6.10 12.28 -20.25
N SER A 149 5.59 12.68 -21.42
CA SER A 149 4.17 13.00 -21.61
C SER A 149 3.30 11.75 -21.41
N LEU A 150 3.66 10.62 -22.02
CA LEU A 150 2.95 9.35 -21.86
C LEU A 150 2.94 8.88 -20.39
N PHE A 151 4.05 9.01 -19.67
CA PHE A 151 4.13 8.65 -18.26
C PHE A 151 3.09 9.40 -17.42
N THR A 152 2.98 10.72 -17.64
CA THR A 152 1.99 11.56 -16.97
C THR A 152 0.57 11.09 -17.26
N HIS A 153 0.27 10.73 -18.52
CA HIS A 153 -1.04 10.20 -18.90
C HIS A 153 -1.33 8.84 -18.26
N TYR A 154 -0.37 7.90 -18.27
CA TYR A 154 -0.55 6.59 -17.64
C TYR A 154 -0.79 6.70 -16.14
N ARG A 155 -0.10 7.62 -15.45
CA ARG A 155 -0.30 7.86 -14.01
C ARG A 155 -1.69 8.41 -13.68
N ARG A 156 -2.24 9.26 -14.55
CA ARG A 156 -3.65 9.73 -14.44
C ARG A 156 -4.62 8.58 -14.68
N LEU A 157 -4.44 7.82 -15.78
CA LEU A 157 -5.30 6.67 -16.09
C LEU A 157 -5.31 5.64 -14.96
N GLY A 158 -4.15 5.36 -14.35
CA GLY A 158 -4.05 4.39 -13.26
C GLY A 158 -4.78 4.79 -11.97
N GLN A 159 -5.31 6.02 -11.88
CA GLN A 159 -6.27 6.35 -10.82
C GLN A 159 -7.65 5.74 -11.05
N SER A 160 -8.03 5.36 -12.27
CA SER A 160 -9.41 4.99 -12.57
C SER A 160 -9.57 3.60 -13.19
N VAL A 161 -8.46 2.97 -13.60
CA VAL A 161 -8.47 1.64 -14.24
C VAL A 161 -7.77 0.58 -13.40
N GLU A 162 -8.10 -0.69 -13.65
CA GLU A 162 -7.41 -1.83 -13.04
C GLU A 162 -5.93 -1.90 -13.48
N PRO A 163 -5.01 -2.37 -12.62
CA PRO A 163 -3.58 -2.41 -12.94
C PRO A 163 -3.23 -3.20 -14.21
N GLY A 164 -3.94 -4.31 -14.45
CA GLY A 164 -3.69 -5.21 -15.57
C GLY A 164 -3.77 -4.56 -16.95
N LEU A 165 -4.55 -3.47 -17.09
CA LEU A 165 -4.66 -2.72 -18.35
C LEU A 165 -3.44 -1.84 -18.65
N LEU A 166 -2.70 -1.43 -17.62
CA LEU A 166 -1.57 -0.50 -17.76
C LEU A 166 -0.20 -1.19 -17.63
N LEU A 167 -0.12 -2.27 -16.87
CA LEU A 167 1.13 -2.99 -16.63
C LEU A 167 1.85 -3.39 -17.95
N PRO A 168 1.18 -3.98 -18.96
CA PRO A 168 1.77 -4.26 -20.28
C PRO A 168 2.54 -3.10 -20.90
N VAL A 169 1.89 -1.95 -21.02
CA VAL A 169 2.44 -0.81 -21.74
C VAL A 169 3.52 -0.11 -20.94
N LEU A 170 3.39 -0.04 -19.61
CA LEU A 170 4.40 0.54 -18.74
C LEU A 170 5.68 -0.32 -18.70
N ILE A 171 5.54 -1.65 -18.69
CA ILE A 171 6.67 -2.59 -18.77
C ILE A 171 7.38 -2.42 -20.12
N ALA A 172 6.64 -2.41 -21.22
CA ALA A 172 7.21 -2.19 -22.56
C ALA A 172 7.96 -0.86 -22.64
N GLN A 173 7.38 0.24 -22.16
CA GLN A 173 8.03 1.56 -22.12
C GLN A 173 9.30 1.55 -21.26
N THR A 174 9.31 0.86 -20.12
CA THR A 174 10.51 0.71 -19.28
C THR A 174 11.65 0.06 -20.07
N HIS A 175 11.35 -1.01 -20.81
CA HIS A 175 12.33 -1.70 -21.66
C HIS A 175 12.80 -0.84 -22.82
N THR A 176 11.88 -0.17 -23.53
CA THR A 176 12.21 0.73 -24.63
C THR A 176 13.18 1.83 -24.18
N LEU A 177 12.92 2.49 -23.04
CA LEU A 177 13.80 3.53 -22.51
C LEU A 177 15.20 3.01 -22.17
N ARG A 178 15.29 1.79 -21.62
CA ARG A 178 16.57 1.12 -21.38
C ARG A 178 17.32 0.86 -22.68
N GLU A 179 16.67 0.32 -23.70
CA GLU A 179 17.32 0.02 -24.99
C GLU A 179 17.77 1.30 -25.71
N LEU A 180 16.94 2.35 -25.72
CA LEU A 180 17.32 3.65 -26.27
C LEU A 180 18.55 4.25 -25.57
N SER A 181 18.67 4.04 -24.25
CA SER A 181 19.82 4.53 -23.46
C SER A 181 21.16 3.90 -23.86
N LEU A 182 21.16 2.75 -24.53
CA LEU A 182 22.37 2.08 -25.03
C LEU A 182 22.90 2.74 -26.32
N GLN A 183 22.03 3.44 -27.06
CA GLN A 183 22.34 4.05 -28.35
C GLN A 183 22.44 5.59 -28.27
N ALA A 184 22.22 6.16 -27.08
CA ALA A 184 22.20 7.59 -26.83
C ALA A 184 23.56 8.14 -26.38
N ASP A 185 23.77 9.46 -26.57
CA ASP A 185 24.89 10.19 -25.97
C ASP A 185 24.81 10.19 -24.42
N ALA A 186 25.87 10.64 -23.77
CA ALA A 186 25.99 10.60 -22.31
C ALA A 186 24.91 11.40 -21.56
N HIS A 187 24.38 12.48 -22.14
CA HIS A 187 23.34 13.29 -21.51
C HIS A 187 21.98 12.60 -21.63
N ASN A 188 21.58 12.27 -22.86
CA ASN A 188 20.32 11.59 -23.16
C ASN A 188 20.25 10.21 -22.48
N ARG A 189 21.37 9.50 -22.39
CA ARG A 189 21.46 8.24 -21.64
C ARG A 189 21.03 8.39 -20.18
N ARG A 190 21.50 9.44 -19.48
CA ARG A 190 21.14 9.67 -18.07
C ARG A 190 19.66 9.97 -17.92
N GLU A 191 19.11 10.84 -18.75
CA GLU A 191 17.69 11.22 -18.73
C GLU A 191 16.76 10.03 -19.05
N LEU A 192 17.12 9.20 -20.05
CA LEU A 192 16.36 8.01 -20.41
C LEU A 192 16.35 6.98 -19.27
N LEU A 193 17.49 6.78 -18.59
CA LEU A 193 17.60 5.89 -17.43
C LEU A 193 16.84 6.43 -16.21
N ALA A 194 16.89 7.74 -15.97
CA ALA A 194 16.11 8.40 -14.94
C ALA A 194 14.60 8.22 -15.18
N LEU A 195 14.12 8.48 -16.40
CA LEU A 195 12.71 8.26 -16.76
C LEU A 195 12.33 6.77 -16.69
N GLY A 196 13.20 5.87 -17.17
CA GLY A 196 13.01 4.42 -17.06
C GLY A 196 12.86 3.95 -15.61
N SER A 197 13.62 4.54 -14.68
CA SER A 197 13.49 4.27 -13.24
C SER A 197 12.11 4.68 -12.72
N ARG A 198 11.54 5.81 -13.17
CA ARG A 198 10.20 6.29 -12.77
C ARG A 198 9.11 5.37 -13.32
N TYR A 199 9.25 4.86 -14.54
CA TYR A 199 8.36 3.84 -15.07
C TYR A 199 8.42 2.56 -14.23
N ALA A 200 9.61 2.02 -13.95
CA ALA A 200 9.78 0.82 -13.13
C ALA A 200 9.21 0.98 -11.71
N GLU A 201 9.41 2.15 -11.10
CA GLU A 201 8.86 2.51 -9.79
C GLU A 201 7.32 2.43 -9.78
N TYR A 202 6.70 3.01 -10.81
CA TYR A 202 5.25 3.00 -10.96
C TYR A 202 4.69 1.61 -11.30
N VAL A 203 5.39 0.84 -12.14
CA VAL A 203 5.06 -0.59 -12.38
C VAL A 203 5.05 -1.33 -11.06
N GLY A 204 6.10 -1.18 -10.24
CA GLY A 204 6.16 -1.82 -8.93
C GLY A 204 4.99 -1.43 -8.02
N TRP A 205 4.49 -0.19 -8.11
CA TRP A 205 3.30 0.24 -7.38
C TRP A 205 2.03 -0.46 -7.88
N LEU A 206 1.81 -0.48 -9.19
CA LEU A 206 0.64 -1.17 -9.79
C LEU A 206 0.67 -2.68 -9.55
N VAL A 207 1.83 -3.32 -9.54
CA VAL A 207 1.99 -4.73 -9.17
C VAL A 207 1.66 -4.98 -7.70
N GLN A 208 1.97 -4.05 -6.80
CA GLN A 208 1.51 -4.16 -5.41
C GLN A 208 -0.02 -4.10 -5.33
N GLU A 209 -0.65 -3.27 -6.17
CA GLU A 209 -2.11 -3.20 -6.27
C GLU A 209 -2.73 -4.50 -6.79
N THR A 210 -1.96 -5.40 -7.43
CA THR A 210 -2.42 -6.76 -7.76
C THR A 210 -2.23 -7.77 -6.62
N GLY A 211 -1.62 -7.37 -5.51
CA GLY A 211 -1.35 -8.22 -4.35
C GLY A 211 -0.09 -9.08 -4.51
N ASN A 212 0.76 -8.81 -5.49
CA ASN A 212 2.02 -9.51 -5.70
C ASN A 212 3.20 -8.71 -5.11
N ASP A 213 3.35 -8.75 -3.78
CA ASP A 213 4.42 -8.04 -3.06
C ASP A 213 5.82 -8.39 -3.57
N GLN A 214 6.06 -9.66 -3.92
CA GLN A 214 7.38 -10.11 -4.36
C GLN A 214 7.76 -9.45 -5.68
N ALA A 215 6.87 -9.47 -6.68
CA ALA A 215 7.10 -8.80 -7.95
C ALA A 215 7.14 -7.27 -7.79
N ALA A 216 6.37 -6.70 -6.86
CA ALA A 216 6.44 -5.27 -6.55
C ALA A 216 7.83 -4.85 -6.03
N LEU A 217 8.43 -5.65 -5.14
CA LEU A 217 9.78 -5.42 -4.62
C LEU A 217 10.85 -5.64 -5.69
N TRP A 218 10.67 -6.63 -6.58
CA TRP A 218 11.57 -6.82 -7.73
C TRP A 218 11.57 -5.61 -8.66
N TRP A 219 10.40 -5.07 -9.02
CA TRP A 219 10.29 -3.86 -9.83
C TRP A 219 10.85 -2.63 -9.12
N THR A 220 10.72 -2.56 -7.80
CA THR A 220 11.36 -1.52 -6.98
C THR A 220 12.88 -1.59 -7.10
N GLN A 221 13.47 -2.79 -7.02
CA GLN A 221 14.92 -2.97 -7.23
C GLN A 221 15.33 -2.59 -8.67
N ARG A 222 14.54 -2.99 -9.67
CA ARG A 222 14.80 -2.62 -11.07
C ARG A 222 14.82 -1.10 -11.27
N ALA A 223 13.94 -0.37 -10.57
CA ALA A 223 13.95 1.09 -10.58
C ALA A 223 15.27 1.63 -10.01
N VAL A 224 15.74 1.09 -8.88
CA VAL A 224 17.04 1.45 -8.27
C VAL A 224 18.20 1.21 -9.24
N ASP A 225 18.23 0.07 -9.91
CA ASP A 225 19.32 -0.29 -10.83
C ASP A 225 19.37 0.68 -12.02
N LEU A 226 18.21 1.03 -12.58
CA LEU A 226 18.11 2.01 -13.67
C LEU A 226 18.56 3.41 -13.22
N ALA A 227 18.11 3.87 -12.05
CA ALA A 227 18.51 5.16 -11.51
C ALA A 227 20.02 5.22 -11.24
N ALA A 228 20.58 4.18 -10.63
CA ALA A 228 22.02 4.11 -10.33
C ALA A 228 22.87 4.10 -11.61
N ALA A 229 22.42 3.41 -12.66
CA ALA A 229 23.07 3.44 -13.97
C ALA A 229 23.01 4.83 -14.65
N GLY A 230 21.98 5.63 -14.34
CA GLY A 230 21.84 7.03 -14.74
C GLY A 230 22.60 8.02 -13.84
N GLY A 231 23.16 7.57 -12.71
CA GLY A 231 23.90 8.40 -11.75
C GLY A 231 23.12 8.80 -10.49
N ASP A 232 21.83 8.47 -10.39
CA ASP A 232 21.02 8.72 -9.19
C ASP A 232 21.07 7.52 -8.24
N ARG A 233 21.81 7.66 -7.13
CA ARG A 233 21.89 6.65 -6.07
C ARG A 233 20.85 6.84 -4.96
N ALA A 234 20.18 7.99 -4.91
CA ALA A 234 19.24 8.31 -3.84
C ALA A 234 18.00 7.42 -3.88
N LEU A 235 17.64 6.89 -5.05
CA LEU A 235 16.47 6.00 -5.20
C LEU A 235 16.58 4.72 -4.35
N ALA A 236 17.79 4.28 -3.97
CA ALA A 236 17.98 3.18 -3.02
C ALA A 236 17.35 3.47 -1.64
N GLY A 237 17.37 4.73 -1.20
CA GLY A 237 16.66 5.17 0.00
C GLY A 237 15.14 5.05 -0.15
N TYR A 238 14.60 5.38 -1.33
CA TYR A 238 13.18 5.21 -1.60
C TYR A 238 12.75 3.73 -1.63
N ALA A 239 13.61 2.82 -2.10
CA ALA A 239 13.33 1.39 -2.06
C ALA A 239 13.10 0.87 -0.63
N LEU A 240 13.76 1.44 0.37
CA LEU A 240 13.49 1.14 1.79
C LEU A 240 12.08 1.61 2.20
N VAL A 241 11.63 2.78 1.74
CA VAL A 241 10.26 3.28 1.96
C VAL A 241 9.22 2.33 1.34
N ARG A 242 9.51 1.80 0.14
CA ARG A 242 8.65 0.81 -0.54
C ARG A 242 8.61 -0.52 0.20
N ARG A 243 9.75 -1.01 0.71
CA ARG A 243 9.80 -2.20 1.57
C ARG A 243 9.02 -2.00 2.87
N ALA A 244 9.17 -0.84 3.51
CA ALA A 244 8.40 -0.49 4.71
C ALA A 244 6.88 -0.49 4.45
N LEU A 245 6.44 -0.10 3.26
CA LEU A 245 5.02 -0.19 2.88
C LEU A 245 4.54 -1.64 2.76
N VAL A 246 5.37 -2.55 2.24
CA VAL A 246 5.01 -3.98 2.16
C VAL A 246 4.89 -4.59 3.56
N THR A 247 5.82 -4.27 4.47
CA THR A 247 5.76 -4.74 5.86
C THR A 247 4.56 -4.14 6.60
N LEU A 248 4.20 -2.89 6.32
CA LEU A 248 3.01 -2.23 6.87
C LEU A 248 1.74 -3.04 6.54
N TYR A 249 1.57 -3.48 5.30
CA TYR A 249 0.40 -4.27 4.89
C TYR A 249 0.39 -5.70 5.45
N ARG A 250 1.49 -6.14 6.06
CA ARG A 250 1.59 -7.41 6.80
C ARG A 250 1.38 -7.22 8.31
N ASP A 251 1.00 -6.01 8.74
CA ASP A 251 0.89 -5.60 10.14
C ASP A 251 2.22 -5.77 10.93
N ASP A 252 3.37 -5.74 10.24
CA ASP A 252 4.69 -5.84 10.87
C ASP A 252 5.20 -4.44 11.25
N ALA A 253 4.85 -4.01 12.46
CA ALA A 253 5.22 -2.69 12.97
C ALA A 253 6.74 -2.52 13.11
N GLU A 254 7.45 -3.53 13.63
CA GLU A 254 8.88 -3.45 13.92
C GLU A 254 9.70 -3.27 12.64
N GLN A 255 9.48 -4.13 11.62
CA GLN A 255 10.20 -4.01 10.37
C GLN A 255 9.84 -2.72 9.62
N THR A 256 8.57 -2.29 9.70
CA THR A 256 8.13 -1.03 9.10
C THR A 256 8.91 0.15 9.68
N ILE A 257 9.04 0.23 11.00
CA ILE A 257 9.80 1.29 11.70
C ILE A 257 11.29 1.19 11.35
N ALA A 258 11.89 -0.01 11.40
CA ALA A 258 13.31 -0.21 11.15
C ALA A 258 13.72 0.20 9.72
N LEU A 259 12.94 -0.20 8.71
CA LEU A 259 13.18 0.18 7.31
C LEU A 259 12.97 1.68 7.09
N ALA A 260 11.93 2.26 7.66
CA ALA A 260 11.63 3.68 7.53
C ALA A 260 12.72 4.56 8.17
N ARG A 261 13.27 4.19 9.33
CA ARG A 261 14.38 4.92 9.96
C ARG A 261 15.65 4.90 9.12
N ARG A 262 15.98 3.76 8.51
CA ARG A 262 17.14 3.64 7.60
C ARG A 262 17.01 4.55 6.37
N ALA A 263 15.79 4.83 5.93
CA ALA A 263 15.50 5.71 4.79
C ALA A 263 15.47 7.21 5.14
N GLN A 264 15.83 7.59 6.36
CA GLN A 264 15.87 8.99 6.83
C GLN A 264 17.29 9.56 6.96
N ASP A 265 18.29 8.85 6.43
CA ASP A 265 19.68 9.30 6.39
C ASP A 265 19.79 10.73 5.80
N VAL A 266 20.64 11.57 6.40
CA VAL A 266 20.77 13.01 6.09
C VAL A 266 21.25 13.24 4.66
N GLY A 267 21.99 12.29 4.09
CA GLY A 267 22.44 12.33 2.69
C GLY A 267 21.32 12.08 1.64
N LEU A 268 20.11 11.72 2.06
CA LEU A 268 18.99 11.49 1.14
C LEU A 268 18.17 12.78 0.90
N PRO A 269 17.55 12.92 -0.29
CA PRO A 269 16.64 14.02 -0.58
C PRO A 269 15.52 14.16 0.45
N HIS A 270 15.14 15.41 0.77
CA HIS A 270 14.09 15.73 1.75
C HIS A 270 12.80 14.98 1.49
N ARG A 271 12.39 14.86 0.21
CA ARG A 271 11.21 14.10 -0.18
C ARG A 271 11.27 12.62 0.24
N ILE A 272 12.41 11.94 0.03
CA ILE A 272 12.56 10.52 0.43
C ILE A 272 12.48 10.40 1.95
N ARG A 273 13.17 11.28 2.67
CA ARG A 273 13.18 11.32 4.14
C ARG A 273 11.78 11.61 4.69
N GLY A 274 11.02 12.50 4.07
CA GLY A 274 9.64 12.83 4.45
C GLY A 274 8.67 11.66 4.23
N LEU A 275 8.75 10.98 3.07
CA LEU A 275 7.97 9.76 2.81
C LEU A 275 8.36 8.62 3.77
N ALA A 276 9.64 8.53 4.14
CA ALA A 276 10.12 7.60 5.13
C ALA A 276 9.55 7.90 6.53
N ALA A 277 9.54 9.17 6.95
CA ALA A 277 8.94 9.59 8.21
C ALA A 277 7.43 9.28 8.27
N GLN A 278 6.69 9.41 7.15
CA GLN A 278 5.29 8.95 7.06
C GLN A 278 5.16 7.44 7.32
N ARG A 279 6.07 6.62 6.77
CA ARG A 279 6.06 5.16 7.01
C ARG A 279 6.44 4.82 8.44
N GLU A 280 7.39 5.53 9.03
CA GLU A 280 7.73 5.39 10.45
C GLU A 280 6.51 5.70 11.34
N ALA A 281 5.79 6.78 11.05
CA ALA A 281 4.56 7.14 11.76
C ALA A 281 3.51 6.02 11.71
N GLN A 282 3.29 5.44 10.53
CA GLN A 282 2.34 4.32 10.38
C GLN A 282 2.82 3.06 11.10
N GLY A 283 4.12 2.78 11.11
CA GLY A 283 4.69 1.69 11.91
C GLY A 283 4.44 1.89 13.41
N HIS A 284 4.63 3.11 13.93
CA HIS A 284 4.28 3.45 15.31
C HIS A 284 2.77 3.34 15.58
N ALA A 285 1.93 3.73 14.62
CA ALA A 285 0.49 3.55 14.73
C ALA A 285 0.08 2.08 14.84
N LEU A 286 0.69 1.19 14.03
CA LEU A 286 0.46 -0.26 14.15
C LEU A 286 0.88 -0.81 15.51
N ALA A 287 1.91 -0.25 16.13
CA ALA A 287 2.38 -0.62 17.46
C ALA A 287 1.53 -0.04 18.60
N GLY A 288 0.61 0.87 18.32
CA GLY A 288 -0.16 1.61 19.34
C GLY A 288 0.58 2.78 19.99
N ASP A 289 1.78 3.12 19.52
CA ASP A 289 2.60 4.23 20.05
C ASP A 289 2.15 5.55 19.41
N ARG A 290 1.14 6.18 20.00
CA ARG A 290 0.57 7.45 19.52
C ARG A 290 1.60 8.57 19.51
N ASP A 291 2.41 8.69 20.55
CA ASP A 291 3.33 9.81 20.71
C ASP A 291 4.44 9.78 19.65
N SER A 292 5.06 8.62 19.43
CA SER A 292 6.07 8.48 18.37
C SER A 292 5.45 8.60 16.98
N CYS A 293 4.21 8.12 16.79
CA CYS A 293 3.46 8.32 15.57
C CYS A 293 3.29 9.81 15.24
N MET A 294 2.78 10.60 16.19
CA MET A 294 2.56 12.03 15.98
C MET A 294 3.87 12.79 15.75
N ARG A 295 4.93 12.50 16.51
CA ARG A 295 6.26 13.10 16.28
C ARG A 295 6.80 12.79 14.88
N ALA A 296 6.61 11.57 14.40
CA ALA A 296 7.05 11.19 13.06
C ALA A 296 6.23 11.89 11.96
N LEU A 297 4.93 12.13 12.18
CA LEU A 297 4.09 12.93 11.28
C LEU A 297 4.54 14.40 11.23
N ASP A 298 4.89 14.99 12.37
CA ASP A 298 5.41 16.36 12.44
C ASP A 298 6.75 16.48 11.69
N ARG A 299 7.64 15.49 11.84
CA ARG A 299 8.87 15.41 11.04
C ARG A 299 8.58 15.28 9.54
N ALA A 300 7.62 14.43 9.18
CA ALA A 300 7.23 14.25 7.79
C ALA A 300 6.69 15.55 7.17
N ARG A 301 5.91 16.33 7.93
CA ARG A 301 5.42 17.66 7.54
C ARG A 301 6.59 18.59 7.23
N ALA A 302 7.51 18.76 8.17
CA ALA A 302 8.65 19.64 8.00
C ALA A 302 9.50 19.28 6.77
N LEU A 303 9.70 17.98 6.50
CA LEU A 303 10.49 17.51 5.36
C LEU A 303 9.78 17.61 4.01
N LEU A 304 8.45 17.58 3.98
CA LEU A 304 7.67 17.60 2.74
C LEU A 304 7.21 19.02 2.36
N ASP A 305 7.10 19.93 3.33
CA ASP A 305 6.78 21.33 3.09
C ASP A 305 7.99 22.10 2.51
N ASP A 306 9.21 21.63 2.76
CA ASP A 306 10.45 22.18 2.19
C ASP A 306 10.60 21.79 0.71
N HIS A 307 9.99 22.59 -0.18
CA HIS A 307 9.93 22.33 -1.63
C HIS A 307 11.19 22.79 -2.36
N GLU A 308 12.12 21.88 -2.65
CA GLU A 308 13.04 22.03 -3.80
C GLU A 308 12.36 21.57 -5.10
N ASP A 309 11.25 22.21 -5.48
CA ASP A 309 10.57 21.94 -6.75
C ASP A 309 11.24 22.74 -7.88
N GLY A 310 12.30 22.17 -8.47
CA GLY A 310 13.07 22.84 -9.55
C GLY A 310 13.45 21.99 -10.75
N SER A 311 13.35 20.64 -10.71
CA SER A 311 13.99 19.79 -11.73
C SER A 311 13.11 19.38 -12.92
N GLY A 312 11.80 19.63 -12.89
CA GLY A 312 10.88 19.18 -13.96
C GLY A 312 10.79 17.65 -14.11
N GLU A 313 11.37 16.88 -13.18
CA GLU A 313 11.29 15.43 -13.13
C GLU A 313 9.95 14.96 -12.54
N PRO A 314 9.43 13.79 -12.96
CA PRO A 314 8.27 13.19 -12.33
C PRO A 314 8.50 12.93 -10.83
N VAL A 315 7.60 13.46 -10.02
CA VAL A 315 7.61 13.37 -8.56
C VAL A 315 7.51 11.90 -8.08
N ILE A 316 8.41 11.50 -7.19
CA ILE A 316 8.41 10.17 -6.55
C ILE A 316 7.21 10.03 -5.60
N GLY A 317 6.54 8.88 -5.63
CA GLY A 317 5.45 8.56 -4.71
C GLY A 317 4.11 9.21 -5.09
N THR A 318 3.28 9.47 -4.08
CA THR A 318 1.90 9.92 -4.27
C THR A 318 1.83 11.31 -4.93
N MET A 319 0.96 11.44 -5.93
CA MET A 319 0.76 12.69 -6.70
C MET A 319 -0.65 13.28 -6.54
N HIS A 320 -1.64 12.50 -6.08
CA HIS A 320 -3.05 12.90 -5.98
C HIS A 320 -3.48 13.15 -4.53
N LEU A 321 -2.58 13.65 -3.70
CA LEU A 321 -2.88 14.06 -2.32
C LEU A 321 -2.32 15.47 -2.09
N PRO A 322 -3.17 16.52 -2.08
CA PRO A 322 -2.75 17.88 -1.78
C PRO A 322 -2.05 17.98 -0.41
N ASP A 323 -2.58 17.29 0.60
CA ASP A 323 -1.94 17.13 1.91
C ASP A 323 -1.73 15.64 2.22
N SER A 324 -0.58 15.12 1.75
CA SER A 324 -0.25 13.71 1.98
C SER A 324 -0.05 13.38 3.46
N VAL A 325 0.50 14.30 4.26
CA VAL A 325 0.76 14.07 5.69
C VAL A 325 -0.56 14.03 6.45
N GLY A 326 -1.48 14.96 6.20
CA GLY A 326 -2.79 14.97 6.83
C GLY A 326 -3.62 13.73 6.50
N MET A 327 -3.54 13.24 5.26
CA MET A 327 -4.17 11.98 4.88
C MET A 327 -3.57 10.78 5.62
N VAL A 328 -2.24 10.74 5.76
CA VAL A 328 -1.55 9.69 6.55
C VAL A 328 -1.84 9.82 8.05
N THR A 329 -2.06 11.02 8.59
CA THR A 329 -2.55 11.21 9.97
C THR A 329 -3.89 10.50 10.16
N GLY A 330 -4.85 10.68 9.25
CA GLY A 330 -6.14 9.99 9.30
C GLY A 330 -6.00 8.47 9.26
N TRP A 331 -5.06 7.96 8.44
CA TRP A 331 -4.69 6.55 8.45
C TRP A 331 -4.20 6.10 9.82
N CYS A 332 -3.20 6.79 10.36
CA CYS A 332 -2.58 6.42 11.63
C CYS A 332 -3.60 6.42 12.76
N LEU A 333 -4.55 7.36 12.78
CA LEU A 333 -5.61 7.40 13.78
C LEU A 333 -6.54 6.18 13.73
N VAL A 334 -6.80 5.60 12.55
CA VAL A 334 -7.53 4.31 12.44
C VAL A 334 -6.72 3.19 13.10
N ASP A 335 -5.43 3.09 12.81
CA ASP A 335 -4.58 2.02 13.32
C ASP A 335 -4.23 2.20 14.81
N LEU A 336 -4.26 3.42 15.32
CA LEU A 336 -4.20 3.76 16.74
C LEU A 336 -5.52 3.52 17.49
N GLY A 337 -6.58 3.00 16.84
CA GLY A 337 -7.86 2.72 17.50
C GLY A 337 -8.63 3.98 17.89
N ARG A 338 -8.51 5.07 17.12
CA ARG A 338 -9.11 6.38 17.43
C ARG A 338 -10.13 6.79 16.37
N PRO A 339 -11.27 6.06 16.29
CA PRO A 339 -12.15 6.09 15.12
C PRO A 339 -12.78 7.46 14.86
N ARG A 340 -13.24 8.17 15.89
CA ARG A 340 -13.80 9.52 15.72
C ARG A 340 -12.82 10.52 15.10
N GLU A 341 -11.63 10.66 15.69
CA GLU A 341 -10.60 11.58 15.15
C GLU A 341 -10.14 11.16 13.77
N ALA A 342 -10.04 9.85 13.51
CA ALA A 342 -9.71 9.34 12.19
C ALA A 342 -10.76 9.75 11.15
N ALA A 343 -12.04 9.62 11.48
CA ALA A 343 -13.15 9.97 10.60
C ALA A 343 -13.14 11.47 10.26
N GLU A 344 -13.04 12.34 11.27
CA GLU A 344 -12.96 13.79 11.09
C GLU A 344 -11.75 14.21 10.23
N GLN A 345 -10.59 13.59 10.47
CA GLN A 345 -9.39 13.88 9.68
C GLN A 345 -9.55 13.42 8.23
N LEU A 346 -10.07 12.20 8.01
CA LEU A 346 -10.25 11.66 6.66
C LEU A 346 -11.33 12.43 5.88
N ASP A 347 -12.38 12.91 6.54
CA ASP A 347 -13.40 13.79 5.94
C ASP A 347 -12.78 15.06 5.38
N ARG A 348 -12.00 15.78 6.20
CA ARG A 348 -11.32 17.01 5.79
C ARG A 348 -10.40 16.78 4.59
N GLN A 349 -9.67 15.68 4.59
CA GLN A 349 -8.68 15.38 3.57
C GLN A 349 -9.32 14.89 2.26
N LEU A 350 -10.36 14.06 2.33
CA LEU A 350 -11.09 13.59 1.16
C LEU A 350 -11.84 14.69 0.43
N ALA A 351 -12.30 15.74 1.14
CA ALA A 351 -12.92 16.91 0.52
C ALA A 351 -11.98 17.67 -0.44
N LEU A 352 -10.67 17.48 -0.32
CA LEU A 352 -9.65 18.10 -1.18
C LEU A 352 -9.31 17.25 -2.40
N ILE A 353 -9.80 16.01 -2.49
CA ILE A 353 -9.44 15.08 -3.55
C ILE A 353 -10.42 15.22 -4.72
N GLY A 354 -9.87 15.38 -5.93
CA GLY A 354 -10.66 15.42 -7.16
C GLY A 354 -11.45 14.12 -7.41
N PRO A 355 -12.61 14.20 -8.09
CA PRO A 355 -13.42 13.02 -8.41
C PRO A 355 -12.73 12.09 -9.43
N ASP A 356 -11.77 12.59 -10.21
CA ASP A 356 -10.97 11.85 -11.18
C ASP A 356 -9.92 10.94 -10.53
N ALA A 357 -9.55 11.20 -9.27
CA ALA A 357 -8.60 10.38 -8.51
C ALA A 357 -9.28 9.16 -7.85
N VAL A 358 -10.03 8.36 -8.62
CA VAL A 358 -10.94 7.30 -8.13
C VAL A 358 -10.25 6.33 -7.17
N ARG A 359 -9.03 5.87 -7.47
CA ARG A 359 -8.26 4.94 -6.63
C ARG A 359 -7.89 5.54 -5.29
N THR A 360 -7.58 6.84 -5.27
CA THR A 360 -7.33 7.59 -4.03
C THR A 360 -8.63 7.73 -3.23
N GLN A 361 -9.73 8.11 -3.90
CA GLN A 361 -11.06 8.22 -3.30
C GLN A 361 -11.50 6.92 -2.63
N VAL A 362 -11.38 5.77 -3.31
CA VAL A 362 -11.82 4.50 -2.72
C VAL A 362 -10.90 3.99 -1.62
N ARG A 363 -9.58 4.18 -1.74
CA ARG A 363 -8.63 3.76 -0.69
C ARG A 363 -8.91 4.46 0.63
N TYR A 364 -9.04 5.78 0.60
CA TYR A 364 -9.24 6.56 1.82
C TYR A 364 -10.71 6.62 2.21
N GLY A 365 -11.64 6.57 1.26
CA GLY A 365 -13.08 6.52 1.51
C GLY A 365 -13.51 5.23 2.22
N VAL A 366 -12.97 4.07 1.85
CA VAL A 366 -13.23 2.81 2.57
C VAL A 366 -12.68 2.87 3.99
N ARG A 367 -11.48 3.45 4.18
CA ARG A 367 -10.90 3.64 5.52
C ARG A 367 -11.72 4.63 6.38
N ARG A 368 -12.25 5.69 5.78
CA ARG A 368 -13.17 6.64 6.42
C ARG A 368 -14.47 5.95 6.85
N ALA A 369 -15.07 5.14 5.98
CA ALA A 369 -16.26 4.36 6.35
C ALA A 369 -15.95 3.36 7.48
N LEU A 370 -14.77 2.74 7.47
CA LEU A 370 -14.29 1.88 8.57
C LEU A 370 -14.18 2.66 9.89
N ALA A 371 -13.65 3.89 9.86
CA ALA A 371 -13.56 4.74 11.03
C ALA A 371 -14.95 5.01 11.64
N TYR A 372 -15.92 5.46 10.83
CA TYR A 372 -17.31 5.65 11.29
C TYR A 372 -17.98 4.36 11.78
N ALA A 373 -17.80 3.24 11.09
CA ALA A 373 -18.33 1.96 11.53
C ALA A 373 -17.72 1.51 12.88
N SER A 374 -16.48 1.91 13.16
CA SER A 374 -15.78 1.62 14.41
C SER A 374 -16.16 2.57 15.54
N ASP A 375 -16.60 3.80 15.23
CA ASP A 375 -17.20 4.76 16.19
C ASP A 375 -18.69 4.49 16.44
N GLY A 376 -19.27 3.45 15.83
CA GLY A 376 -20.68 3.07 16.00
C GLY A 376 -21.67 3.79 15.08
N GLU A 377 -21.22 4.67 14.19
CA GLU A 377 -22.03 5.42 13.21
C GLU A 377 -22.37 4.55 11.98
N ILE A 378 -23.17 3.49 12.19
CA ILE A 378 -23.38 2.42 11.20
C ILE A 378 -24.11 2.90 9.94
N ASP A 379 -25.17 3.70 10.08
CA ASP A 379 -25.91 4.22 8.92
C ASP A 379 -25.05 5.13 8.07
N HIS A 380 -24.28 6.00 8.70
CA HIS A 380 -23.36 6.89 8.00
C HIS A 380 -22.26 6.10 7.28
N ALA A 381 -21.65 5.12 7.94
CA ALA A 381 -20.67 4.25 7.33
C ALA A 381 -21.23 3.52 6.09
N CYS A 382 -22.46 2.99 6.15
CA CYS A 382 -23.10 2.36 4.99
C CYS A 382 -23.38 3.37 3.86
N ALA A 383 -23.86 4.57 4.19
CA ALA A 383 -24.13 5.63 3.22
C ALA A 383 -22.85 6.05 2.49
N LEU A 384 -21.72 6.16 3.19
CA LEU A 384 -20.42 6.46 2.61
C LEU A 384 -19.86 5.31 1.76
N THR A 385 -20.10 4.07 2.16
CA THR A 385 -19.57 2.89 1.46
C THR A 385 -20.24 2.68 0.10
N THR A 386 -21.55 2.92 0.03
CA THR A 386 -22.37 2.63 -1.15
C THR A 386 -21.83 3.24 -2.45
N PRO A 387 -21.56 4.55 -2.55
CA PRO A 387 -21.03 5.16 -3.78
C PRO A 387 -19.58 4.74 -4.12
N LEU A 388 -18.84 4.15 -3.17
CA LEU A 388 -17.47 3.72 -3.41
C LEU A 388 -17.39 2.36 -4.11
N LEU A 389 -18.44 1.55 -4.08
CA LEU A 389 -18.40 0.16 -4.53
C LEU A 389 -18.15 0.01 -6.04
N ASP A 390 -18.65 0.94 -6.86
CA ASP A 390 -18.32 0.99 -8.29
C ASP A 390 -16.83 1.29 -8.53
N GLY A 391 -16.28 2.26 -7.79
CA GLY A 391 -14.86 2.57 -7.86
C GLY A 391 -13.98 1.41 -7.39
N VAL A 392 -14.37 0.71 -6.32
CA VAL A 392 -13.69 -0.50 -5.82
C VAL A 392 -13.63 -1.57 -6.91
N ALA A 393 -14.75 -1.80 -7.59
CA ALA A 393 -14.83 -2.75 -8.70
C ALA A 393 -13.99 -2.32 -9.91
N ALA A 394 -13.93 -1.02 -10.21
CA ALA A 394 -13.17 -0.49 -11.33
C ALA A 394 -11.65 -0.58 -11.13
N VAL A 395 -11.16 -0.25 -9.93
CA VAL A 395 -9.71 -0.15 -9.68
C VAL A 395 -9.07 -1.49 -9.28
N ARG A 396 -9.86 -2.46 -8.79
CA ARG A 396 -9.45 -3.81 -8.39
C ARG A 396 -8.14 -3.86 -7.62
N SER A 397 -8.08 -3.09 -6.55
CA SER A 397 -6.89 -2.96 -5.71
C SER A 397 -6.88 -3.98 -4.58
N ALA A 398 -5.79 -4.74 -4.45
CA ALA A 398 -5.51 -5.62 -3.33
C ALA A 398 -5.46 -4.87 -1.99
N THR A 399 -4.85 -3.68 -2.01
CA THR A 399 -4.67 -2.87 -0.80
C THR A 399 -5.98 -2.23 -0.36
N VAL A 400 -6.83 -1.78 -1.29
CA VAL A 400 -8.22 -1.33 -0.96
C VAL A 400 -9.06 -2.49 -0.46
N THR A 401 -8.92 -3.67 -1.06
CA THR A 401 -9.62 -4.89 -0.62
C THR A 401 -9.28 -5.26 0.82
N THR A 402 -8.06 -4.97 1.28
CA THR A 402 -7.66 -5.19 2.69
C THR A 402 -8.51 -4.36 3.65
N ASP A 403 -8.66 -3.06 3.39
CA ASP A 403 -9.52 -2.19 4.19
C ASP A 403 -11.01 -2.55 4.03
N LEU A 404 -11.43 -2.95 2.82
CA LEU A 404 -12.81 -3.37 2.55
C LEU A 404 -13.20 -4.60 3.39
N ARG A 405 -12.28 -5.56 3.56
CA ARG A 405 -12.47 -6.71 4.44
C ARG A 405 -12.52 -6.32 5.92
N ARG A 406 -11.73 -5.33 6.35
CA ARG A 406 -11.84 -4.76 7.71
C ARG A 406 -13.21 -4.13 7.92
N LEU A 407 -13.67 -3.29 6.98
CA LEU A 407 -15.00 -2.68 7.01
C LEU A 407 -16.11 -3.73 7.03
N ALA A 408 -16.05 -4.75 6.17
CA ALA A 408 -17.04 -5.83 6.15
C ALA A 408 -17.12 -6.57 7.49
N ARG A 409 -15.97 -6.86 8.14
CA ARG A 409 -15.94 -7.45 9.49
C ARG A 409 -16.53 -6.52 10.54
N ALA A 410 -16.25 -5.22 10.47
CA ALA A 410 -16.81 -4.23 11.39
C ALA A 410 -18.35 -4.18 11.28
N LEU A 411 -18.88 -4.09 10.06
CA LEU A 411 -20.32 -4.05 9.77
C LEU A 411 -21.03 -5.38 10.05
N ALA A 412 -20.37 -6.52 9.87
CA ALA A 412 -20.94 -7.84 10.16
C ALA A 412 -21.37 -8.01 11.63
N ARG A 413 -20.78 -7.25 12.56
CA ARG A 413 -21.23 -7.18 13.96
C ARG A 413 -22.65 -6.60 14.12
N HIS A 414 -23.11 -5.89 13.10
CA HIS A 414 -24.41 -5.23 13.01
C HIS A 414 -25.26 -5.85 11.88
N ALA A 415 -25.13 -7.16 11.63
CA ALA A 415 -25.79 -7.85 10.51
C ALA A 415 -27.33 -7.69 10.45
N HIS A 416 -27.98 -7.39 11.58
CA HIS A 416 -29.43 -7.14 11.63
C HIS A 416 -29.82 -5.69 11.32
N HIS A 417 -28.85 -4.77 11.23
CA HIS A 417 -29.08 -3.37 10.89
C HIS A 417 -29.59 -3.23 9.45
N PRO A 418 -30.68 -2.50 9.17
CA PRO A 418 -31.27 -2.41 7.83
C PRO A 418 -30.27 -2.01 6.73
N SER A 419 -29.51 -0.94 6.96
CA SER A 419 -28.49 -0.44 6.03
C SER A 419 -27.37 -1.43 5.76
N VAL A 420 -26.97 -2.23 6.77
CA VAL A 420 -25.97 -3.30 6.60
C VAL A 420 -26.54 -4.43 5.75
N ARG A 421 -27.78 -4.85 5.98
CA ARG A 421 -28.43 -5.91 5.19
C ARG A 421 -28.54 -5.54 3.71
N LEU A 422 -28.82 -4.28 3.39
CA LEU A 422 -28.89 -3.78 2.02
C LEU A 422 -27.51 -3.78 1.34
N LEU A 423 -26.46 -3.40 2.08
CA LEU A 423 -25.10 -3.29 1.56
C LEU A 423 -24.39 -4.65 1.44
N ALA A 424 -24.70 -5.60 2.35
CA ALA A 424 -23.95 -6.84 2.55
C ALA A 424 -23.74 -7.70 1.29
N PRO A 425 -24.72 -7.91 0.39
CA PRO A 425 -24.52 -8.75 -0.80
C PRO A 425 -23.42 -8.20 -1.72
N ARG A 426 -23.46 -6.89 -1.99
CA ARG A 426 -22.51 -6.23 -2.89
C ARG A 426 -21.13 -6.09 -2.23
N LEU A 427 -21.09 -5.74 -0.95
CA LEU A 427 -19.86 -5.68 -0.18
C LEU A 427 -19.17 -7.05 -0.12
N GLY A 428 -19.93 -8.11 0.16
CA GLY A 428 -19.42 -9.49 0.20
C GLY A 428 -18.79 -9.91 -1.12
N ALA A 429 -19.50 -9.71 -2.25
CA ALA A 429 -18.97 -10.04 -3.58
C ALA A 429 -17.62 -9.35 -3.87
N LEU A 430 -17.49 -8.07 -3.52
CA LEU A 430 -16.27 -7.29 -3.77
C LEU A 430 -15.10 -7.68 -2.87
N THR A 431 -15.34 -8.17 -1.65
CA THR A 431 -14.25 -8.66 -0.76
C THR A 431 -13.57 -9.95 -1.24
N HIS A 432 -14.23 -10.68 -2.14
CA HIS A 432 -13.78 -11.96 -2.70
C HIS A 432 -13.37 -11.88 -4.17
N LEU A 433 -13.38 -10.68 -4.79
CA LEU A 433 -12.96 -10.52 -6.17
C LEU A 433 -11.52 -11.04 -6.33
N PRO A 434 -11.27 -11.99 -7.27
CA PRO A 434 -9.91 -12.38 -7.60
C PRO A 434 -9.21 -11.15 -8.18
N ILE A 435 -8.01 -10.90 -7.68
CA ILE A 435 -7.14 -9.87 -8.21
C ILE A 435 -6.41 -10.51 -9.41
N SER A 436 -6.48 -9.86 -10.57
CA SER A 436 -6.02 -10.40 -11.87
C SER A 436 -4.52 -10.65 -11.92
#